data_AF-A0A1Z5JX46-F1
#
_entry.id   AF-A0A1Z5JX46-F1
#
_cell.length_a   1.000
_cell.length_b   1.000
_cell.length_c   1.000
_cell.angle_alpha   90.00
_cell.angle_beta   90.00
_cell.angle_gamma   90.00
#
_symmetry.space_group_name_H-M   'P 1'
#
loop_
_entity.id
_entity.type
_entity.pdbx_description
1 polymer ?
#
loop_
_entity_poly.entity_id
_entity_poly.type
_entity_poly.pdbx_seq_one_letter_code
_entity_poly.pdbx_strand_id
1 'polypeptide(L)'
;MLRRPKASKLTSRKYARNAKSFSFHKILNLVAVIIFLAYIGLQSRISLLGLSEDQVLFAKEPSIVSRNPRLVQLNTPWKPSIVVPSHSLRPLEEITKSPDFGVLDHFVRKRRRKIDQNDTILLHLQRDAFLSQIDKNVSPYYDPYEDRDFDRDECRPPKWKYDIYPVCNLLHELSLDRLPNQQEYSVDYVGYGLYREVFRFQRYDQQTQFVLKTLRNTENFRFDIVSTWYIRGEAMLLEKLSSSPRLADIYGFCSFTTLTQVGVGFGDVVVPRPNWKLRLQDERPPLPQTPDNQLLPHEKLKLALEMAEGLAELHGYHQGVICHDDVSMSQWLWNDKGEAFLNDVNTIRVLEWNDHQNDYCPYFTYIKVGEYRPIESFSPDRTSMESDDMWSFGNILFSIVTGVEPWIEKANTEESKQAVLRGEVPAIPPLMDRNFTHIEHQLMEIVALCHKPVPEDRASIFVVLEQLRDAWKDYEETTKSILLAALVIASQTAMILSAEQRPACTDEADKYHACVENHLALCEEGCPTEGAVSVAELDTEDLVCGVLNGMFCVVHYCCQRTCTRETMEYFECLAQEMKGCDLVCIDDDDASSGEMVGLSMLVLALVAVLSVTMHLYGL
;
A
#
# COMPACT_ATOMS: atom_id res chain seq x y z
N MET A 1 10.84 55.82 5.65
CA MET A 1 11.81 54.72 5.42
C MET A 1 11.02 53.47 5.06
N LEU A 2 11.61 52.57 4.26
CA LEU A 2 11.01 51.39 3.58
C LEU A 2 10.46 51.69 2.18
N ARG A 3 11.37 51.56 1.20
CA ARG A 3 11.12 51.47 -0.24
C ARG A 3 10.65 50.05 -0.58
N ARG A 4 9.65 49.95 -1.46
CA ARG A 4 9.25 48.72 -2.16
C ARG A 4 10.40 48.21 -3.06
N PRO A 5 10.58 46.89 -3.25
CA PRO A 5 11.53 46.38 -4.24
C PRO A 5 10.95 46.50 -5.64
N LYS A 6 11.80 46.89 -6.59
CA LYS A 6 11.51 46.88 -8.03
C LYS A 6 11.76 45.48 -8.58
N ALA A 7 10.79 44.96 -9.32
CA ALA A 7 10.95 43.78 -10.16
C ALA A 7 11.97 44.06 -11.28
N SER A 8 13.01 43.22 -11.39
CA SER A 8 13.91 43.18 -12.53
C SER A 8 13.54 42.02 -13.45
N LYS A 9 13.18 42.35 -14.70
CA LYS A 9 13.13 41.39 -15.80
C LYS A 9 14.56 40.97 -16.13
N LEU A 10 14.92 39.72 -15.89
CA LEU A 10 16.13 39.11 -16.46
C LEU A 10 15.76 38.36 -17.74
N THR A 11 16.35 38.80 -18.84
CA THR A 11 16.24 38.22 -20.18
C THR A 11 17.08 36.93 -20.32
N SER A 12 16.43 35.84 -20.73
CA SER A 12 16.99 34.50 -20.95
C SER A 12 17.74 34.36 -22.29
N ARG A 13 18.88 35.05 -22.46
CA ARG A 13 19.68 34.95 -23.71
C ARG A 13 21.18 34.70 -23.54
N LYS A 14 21.61 34.00 -22.47
CA LYS A 14 23.05 33.76 -22.24
C LYS A 14 23.49 32.35 -21.84
N TYR A 15 22.67 31.31 -22.02
CA TYR A 15 23.03 29.91 -21.71
C TYR A 15 23.09 28.96 -22.91
N ALA A 16 23.39 29.46 -24.12
CA ALA A 16 23.43 28.64 -25.34
C ALA A 16 24.81 28.59 -26.04
N ARG A 17 25.92 28.78 -25.30
CA ARG A 17 27.28 28.59 -25.84
C ARG A 17 28.24 28.09 -24.76
N ASN A 18 28.19 26.80 -24.45
CA ASN A 18 29.33 26.03 -23.91
C ASN A 18 29.02 24.52 -23.82
N ALA A 19 28.52 23.93 -24.91
CA ALA A 19 28.63 22.48 -25.11
C ALA A 19 29.91 22.22 -25.90
N LYS A 20 31.06 22.13 -25.21
CA LYS A 20 32.30 21.62 -25.80
C LYS A 20 32.34 20.11 -25.59
N SER A 21 32.54 19.39 -26.68
CA SER A 21 32.84 17.95 -26.81
C SER A 21 33.01 17.18 -25.50
N PHE A 22 32.04 16.34 -25.18
CA PHE A 22 32.27 15.19 -24.30
C PHE A 22 33.21 14.23 -25.02
N SER A 23 34.41 13.99 -24.49
CA SER A 23 35.31 12.99 -25.08
C SER A 23 34.87 11.60 -24.67
N PHE A 24 35.03 10.64 -25.58
CA PHE A 24 34.73 9.21 -25.42
C PHE A 24 35.25 8.62 -24.09
N HIS A 25 36.41 9.08 -23.61
CA HIS A 25 36.97 8.69 -22.31
C HIS A 25 36.08 9.05 -21.10
N LYS A 26 35.31 10.14 -21.15
CA LYS A 26 34.42 10.53 -20.04
C LYS A 26 33.20 9.64 -19.95
N ILE A 27 32.72 9.12 -21.08
CA ILE A 27 31.61 8.16 -21.14
C ILE A 27 32.09 6.80 -20.62
N LEU A 28 33.26 6.33 -21.06
CA LEU A 28 33.89 5.11 -20.53
C LEU A 28 34.13 5.19 -19.02
N ASN A 29 34.59 6.33 -18.50
CA ASN A 29 34.77 6.51 -17.06
C ASN A 29 33.44 6.51 -16.30
N LEU A 30 32.37 7.06 -16.87
CA LEU A 30 31.05 7.04 -16.25
C LEU A 30 30.46 5.62 -16.21
N VAL A 31 30.60 4.87 -17.31
CA VAL A 31 30.18 3.46 -17.41
C VAL A 31 30.99 2.60 -16.43
N ALA A 32 32.31 2.79 -16.35
CA ALA A 32 33.15 2.08 -15.38
C ALA A 32 32.76 2.36 -13.92
N VAL A 33 32.36 3.60 -13.60
CA VAL A 33 31.85 3.96 -12.26
C VAL A 33 30.51 3.28 -11.98
N ILE A 34 29.60 3.22 -12.95
CA ILE A 34 28.30 2.53 -12.79
C ILE A 34 28.52 1.03 -12.59
N ILE A 35 29.40 0.40 -13.36
CA ILE A 35 29.78 -1.02 -13.22
C ILE A 35 30.42 -1.28 -11.84
N PHE A 36 31.32 -0.41 -11.40
CA PHE A 36 31.97 -0.53 -10.10
C PHE A 36 30.98 -0.40 -8.93
N LEU A 37 30.01 0.50 -9.02
CA LEU A 37 28.96 0.67 -8.01
C LEU A 37 27.98 -0.51 -7.99
N ALA A 38 27.61 -1.06 -9.16
CA ALA A 38 26.80 -2.26 -9.26
C ALA A 38 27.53 -3.50 -8.69
N TYR A 39 28.83 -3.64 -8.98
CA TYR A 39 29.69 -4.71 -8.44
C TYR A 39 29.81 -4.62 -6.92
N ILE A 40 30.02 -3.41 -6.36
CA ILE A 40 30.05 -3.20 -4.91
C ILE A 40 28.69 -3.55 -4.27
N GLY A 41 27.58 -3.17 -4.90
CA GLY A 41 26.24 -3.52 -4.43
C GLY A 41 26.00 -5.04 -4.39
N LEU A 42 26.47 -5.75 -5.42
CA LEU A 42 26.37 -7.21 -5.53
C LEU A 42 27.26 -7.92 -4.49
N GLN A 43 28.52 -7.48 -4.33
CA GLN A 43 29.46 -8.03 -3.34
C GLN A 43 29.01 -7.79 -1.90
N SER A 44 28.39 -6.63 -1.64
CA SER A 44 27.81 -6.32 -0.33
C SER A 44 26.66 -7.28 0.01
N ARG A 45 25.82 -7.65 -0.98
CA ARG A 45 24.74 -8.63 -0.81
C ARG A 45 25.26 -10.06 -0.61
N ILE A 46 26.28 -10.48 -1.35
CA ILE A 46 26.91 -11.81 -1.17
C ILE A 46 27.55 -11.93 0.22
N SER A 47 28.23 -10.88 0.69
CA SER A 47 28.83 -10.84 2.03
C SER A 47 27.80 -10.84 3.16
N LEU A 48 26.64 -10.19 2.96
CA LEU A 48 25.52 -10.18 3.92
C LEU A 48 24.81 -11.54 4.02
N LEU A 49 24.84 -12.34 2.97
CA LEU A 49 24.26 -13.69 2.94
C LEU A 49 25.22 -14.79 3.45
N GLY A 50 26.48 -14.45 3.76
CA GLY A 50 27.45 -15.39 4.33
C GLY A 50 27.85 -16.56 3.41
N LEU A 51 27.63 -16.42 2.10
CA LEU A 51 27.94 -17.45 1.11
C LEU A 51 29.39 -17.34 0.67
N SER A 52 30.16 -18.44 0.74
CA SER A 52 31.48 -18.51 0.10
C SER A 52 31.36 -18.72 -1.40
N GLU A 53 32.32 -18.28 -2.22
CA GLU A 53 32.31 -18.45 -3.69
C GLU A 53 32.03 -19.89 -4.14
N ASP A 54 32.50 -20.89 -3.38
CA ASP A 54 32.27 -22.32 -3.67
C ASP A 54 30.83 -22.80 -3.43
N GLN A 55 29.99 -22.05 -2.70
CA GLN A 55 28.60 -22.43 -2.40
C GLN A 55 27.61 -22.02 -3.49
N VAL A 56 28.00 -21.13 -4.40
CA VAL A 56 27.13 -20.64 -5.49
C VAL A 56 27.04 -21.65 -6.64
N LEU A 57 28.01 -22.58 -6.76
CA LEU A 57 28.10 -23.53 -7.88
C LEU A 57 27.43 -24.90 -7.63
N PHE A 58 26.95 -25.19 -6.41
CA PHE A 58 26.27 -26.46 -6.12
C PHE A 58 25.16 -26.30 -5.07
N ALA A 59 23.98 -25.87 -5.51
CA ALA A 59 22.75 -26.01 -4.72
C ALA A 59 21.83 -27.04 -5.38
N LYS A 60 21.92 -28.29 -4.92
CA LYS A 60 20.88 -29.32 -5.12
C LYS A 60 19.90 -29.25 -3.95
N GLU A 61 18.61 -29.34 -4.25
CA GLU A 61 17.49 -29.32 -3.30
C GLU A 61 17.72 -30.18 -2.05
N PRO A 62 17.42 -29.67 -0.83
CA PRO A 62 17.25 -30.52 0.33
C PRO A 62 15.77 -30.89 0.53
N SER A 63 15.54 -32.20 0.60
CA SER A 63 14.29 -32.83 1.01
C SER A 63 13.92 -32.49 2.46
N ILE A 64 12.67 -32.08 2.65
CA ILE A 64 12.09 -31.74 3.95
C ILE A 64 11.74 -33.02 4.71
N VAL A 65 12.47 -33.29 5.80
CA VAL A 65 12.10 -34.29 6.81
C VAL A 65 11.27 -33.59 7.89
N SER A 66 9.99 -33.94 7.99
CA SER A 66 9.09 -33.44 9.03
C SER A 66 9.54 -33.93 10.42
N ARG A 67 9.84 -33.01 11.34
CA ARG A 67 9.96 -33.31 12.77
C ARG A 67 8.68 -32.93 13.49
N ASN A 68 8.06 -33.96 14.05
CA ASN A 68 6.85 -33.96 14.85
C ASN A 68 7.17 -33.51 16.29
N PRO A 69 6.56 -32.44 16.85
CA PRO A 69 6.70 -32.16 18.27
C PRO A 69 5.62 -32.88 19.09
N ARG A 70 6.09 -33.56 20.13
CA ARG A 70 5.32 -34.33 21.10
C ARG A 70 4.31 -33.46 21.84
N LEU A 71 3.03 -33.85 21.76
CA LEU A 71 1.96 -33.42 22.65
C LEU A 71 2.26 -33.87 24.09
N VAL A 72 2.40 -32.91 25.00
CA VAL A 72 2.37 -33.13 26.45
C VAL A 72 0.90 -33.17 26.88
N GLN A 73 0.42 -34.37 27.22
CA GLN A 73 -0.90 -34.56 27.82
C GLN A 73 -0.88 -34.09 29.28
N LEU A 74 -1.63 -33.04 29.60
CA LEU A 74 -2.02 -32.71 30.98
C LEU A 74 -3.44 -33.22 31.22
N ASN A 75 -3.52 -34.35 31.92
CA ASN A 75 -4.76 -34.92 32.44
C ASN A 75 -5.22 -34.15 33.68
N THR A 76 -6.37 -33.48 33.62
CA THR A 76 -7.23 -33.27 34.79
C THR A 76 -8.70 -33.45 34.39
N PRO A 77 -9.52 -34.22 35.14
CA PRO A 77 -10.91 -34.44 34.79
C PRO A 77 -11.82 -33.43 35.50
N TRP A 78 -12.53 -32.61 34.72
CA TRP A 78 -13.72 -31.91 35.16
C TRP A 78 -14.92 -32.42 34.36
N LYS A 79 -15.86 -33.09 35.04
CA LYS A 79 -17.17 -33.48 34.49
C LYS A 79 -18.22 -32.49 34.97
N PRO A 80 -19.07 -32.00 34.07
CA PRO A 80 -20.46 -31.73 34.41
C PRO A 80 -21.37 -32.68 33.62
N SER A 81 -22.20 -33.41 34.36
CA SER A 81 -23.28 -34.23 33.84
C SER A 81 -24.44 -33.33 33.41
N ILE A 82 -24.74 -33.28 32.12
CA ILE A 82 -26.01 -32.74 31.62
C ILE A 82 -26.70 -33.85 30.83
N VAL A 83 -27.89 -34.23 31.31
CA VAL A 83 -28.80 -35.18 30.70
C VAL A 83 -29.60 -34.45 29.63
N VAL A 84 -29.51 -34.89 28.37
CA VAL A 84 -30.38 -34.43 27.28
C VAL A 84 -31.29 -35.60 26.86
N PRO A 85 -32.62 -35.42 26.73
CA PRO A 85 -33.52 -36.49 26.32
C PRO A 85 -33.40 -36.77 24.82
N SER A 86 -33.42 -38.05 24.46
CA SER A 86 -33.43 -38.54 23.10
C SER A 86 -34.80 -38.32 22.43
N HIS A 87 -34.84 -37.49 21.38
CA HIS A 87 -35.95 -37.48 20.44
C HIS A 87 -35.54 -38.10 19.10
N SER A 88 -36.25 -39.20 18.81
CA SER A 88 -36.49 -39.88 17.54
C SER A 88 -36.13 -39.10 16.25
N LEU A 89 -35.18 -39.66 15.50
CA LEU A 89 -34.85 -39.29 14.12
C LEU A 89 -35.91 -39.83 13.16
N ARG A 90 -36.42 -38.98 12.26
CA ARG A 90 -37.02 -39.42 10.98
C ARG A 90 -35.97 -39.27 9.87
N PRO A 91 -35.94 -40.19 8.88
CA PRO A 91 -35.05 -40.06 7.74
C PRO A 91 -35.60 -39.00 6.78
N LEU A 92 -34.75 -38.05 6.39
CA LEU A 92 -34.96 -37.14 5.27
C LEU A 92 -34.05 -37.61 4.14
N GLU A 93 -34.60 -38.42 3.25
CA GLU A 93 -34.07 -38.64 1.91
C GLU A 93 -34.47 -37.44 1.02
N GLU A 94 -33.53 -37.06 0.15
CA GLU A 94 -33.67 -36.22 -1.04
C GLU A 94 -34.14 -34.75 -0.88
N ILE A 95 -33.17 -33.86 -0.59
CA ILE A 95 -33.11 -32.53 -1.21
C ILE A 95 -31.67 -32.27 -1.66
N THR A 96 -31.29 -32.82 -2.82
CA THR A 96 -30.04 -32.54 -3.53
C THR A 96 -30.24 -31.38 -4.50
N LYS A 97 -30.32 -30.15 -3.99
CA LYS A 97 -29.93 -28.95 -4.75
C LYS A 97 -29.34 -27.94 -3.77
N SER A 98 -28.02 -27.82 -3.78
CA SER A 98 -27.30 -26.70 -3.17
C SER A 98 -27.87 -25.40 -3.73
N PRO A 99 -28.17 -24.38 -2.91
CA PRO A 99 -28.43 -23.06 -3.45
C PRO A 99 -27.16 -22.58 -4.13
N ASP A 100 -27.30 -22.24 -5.40
CA ASP A 100 -26.26 -21.64 -6.22
C ASP A 100 -26.06 -20.19 -5.73
N PHE A 101 -24.93 -19.93 -5.05
CA PHE A 101 -24.60 -18.63 -4.44
C PHE A 101 -24.12 -17.59 -5.49
N GLY A 102 -24.72 -17.57 -6.67
CA GLY A 102 -24.42 -16.64 -7.77
C GLY A 102 -24.77 -15.17 -7.51
N VAL A 103 -25.12 -14.80 -6.27
CA VAL A 103 -25.52 -13.42 -5.90
C VAL A 103 -24.34 -12.58 -5.40
N LEU A 104 -23.19 -13.18 -5.05
CA LEU A 104 -22.01 -12.42 -4.63
C LEU A 104 -21.32 -11.68 -5.81
N ASP A 105 -21.40 -12.25 -7.02
CA ASP A 105 -20.66 -11.74 -8.18
C ASP A 105 -21.35 -10.52 -8.85
N HIS A 106 -22.64 -10.31 -8.57
CA HIS A 106 -23.41 -9.19 -9.15
C HIS A 106 -23.11 -7.83 -8.49
N PHE A 107 -22.53 -7.81 -7.29
CA PHE A 107 -22.19 -6.58 -6.57
C PHE A 107 -20.84 -5.96 -6.97
N VAL A 108 -20.04 -6.62 -7.82
CA VAL A 108 -18.63 -6.24 -8.09
C VAL A 108 -18.44 -5.57 -9.47
N ARG A 109 -19.37 -4.73 -9.90
CA ARG A 109 -19.05 -3.71 -10.94
C ARG A 109 -18.66 -2.39 -10.26
N LYS A 110 -17.49 -2.39 -9.62
CA LYS A 110 -16.87 -1.23 -8.97
C LYS A 110 -16.50 -0.17 -10.02
N ARG A 111 -17.27 0.92 -10.14
CA ARG A 111 -16.75 2.17 -10.73
C ARG A 111 -15.87 2.85 -9.70
N ARG A 112 -14.56 2.87 -9.92
CA ARG A 112 -13.59 3.61 -9.10
C ARG A 112 -13.96 5.10 -9.13
N ARG A 113 -14.31 5.70 -7.98
CA ARG A 113 -14.37 7.17 -7.86
C ARG A 113 -12.94 7.67 -7.71
N LYS A 114 -12.47 8.50 -8.65
CA LYS A 114 -11.25 9.28 -8.45
C LYS A 114 -11.61 10.48 -7.58
N ILE A 115 -10.96 10.63 -6.42
CA ILE A 115 -11.06 11.83 -5.59
C ILE A 115 -10.20 12.92 -6.24
N ASP A 116 -10.80 13.98 -6.77
CA ASP A 116 -10.13 15.11 -7.47
C ASP A 116 -10.13 16.38 -6.58
N GLN A 117 -9.26 17.36 -6.84
CA GLN A 117 -9.22 18.64 -6.10
C GLN A 117 -10.55 19.42 -6.17
N ASN A 118 -11.30 19.25 -7.25
CA ASN A 118 -12.64 19.82 -7.38
C ASN A 118 -13.68 19.12 -6.49
N ASP A 119 -13.36 17.97 -5.89
CA ASP A 119 -14.25 17.34 -4.93
C ASP A 119 -14.46 18.24 -3.72
N THR A 120 -13.58 19.15 -3.29
CA THR A 120 -13.94 20.02 -2.15
C THR A 120 -15.17 20.89 -2.47
N ILE A 121 -15.25 21.46 -3.67
CA ILE A 121 -16.40 22.25 -4.13
C ILE A 121 -17.60 21.35 -4.42
N LEU A 122 -17.38 20.18 -5.04
CA LEU A 122 -18.44 19.22 -5.37
C LEU A 122 -19.02 18.57 -4.10
N LEU A 123 -18.18 18.34 -3.10
CA LEU A 123 -18.51 17.92 -1.74
C LEU A 123 -19.30 19.02 -1.06
N HIS A 124 -18.89 20.29 -1.13
CA HIS A 124 -19.69 21.39 -0.58
C HIS A 124 -21.09 21.45 -1.22
N LEU A 125 -21.22 21.31 -2.54
CA LEU A 125 -22.52 21.32 -3.23
C LEU A 125 -23.38 20.08 -2.92
N GLN A 126 -22.78 18.88 -2.89
CA GLN A 126 -23.46 17.65 -2.48
C GLN A 126 -23.85 17.68 -1.00
N ARG A 127 -23.01 18.31 -0.17
CA ARG A 127 -23.24 18.53 1.26
C ARG A 127 -24.41 19.46 1.47
N ASP A 128 -24.48 20.61 0.78
CA ASP A 128 -25.62 21.53 0.89
C ASP A 128 -26.95 20.85 0.50
N ALA A 129 -26.93 20.02 -0.55
CA ALA A 129 -28.08 19.21 -0.93
C ALA A 129 -28.45 18.15 0.14
N PHE A 130 -27.45 17.55 0.81
CA PHE A 130 -27.67 16.60 1.89
C PHE A 130 -28.15 17.25 3.19
N LEU A 131 -27.64 18.43 3.57
CA LEU A 131 -28.06 19.16 4.77
C LEU A 131 -29.57 19.45 4.76
N SER A 132 -30.17 19.60 3.56
CA SER A 132 -31.62 19.73 3.38
C SER A 132 -32.42 18.47 3.76
N GLN A 133 -31.77 17.30 3.82
CA GLN A 133 -32.36 16.00 4.16
C GLN A 133 -32.20 15.63 5.64
N ILE A 134 -31.47 16.43 6.43
CA ILE A 134 -31.36 16.25 7.88
C ILE A 134 -32.72 16.61 8.50
N ASP A 135 -33.43 15.58 8.96
CA ASP A 135 -34.76 15.71 9.55
C ASP A 135 -34.68 16.48 10.87
N LYS A 136 -35.46 17.56 10.97
CA LYS A 136 -35.51 18.41 12.17
C LYS A 136 -36.23 17.73 13.34
N ASN A 137 -36.88 16.59 13.11
CA ASN A 137 -37.71 15.90 14.09
C ASN A 137 -37.14 14.55 14.56
N VAL A 138 -35.85 14.26 14.34
CA VAL A 138 -35.25 13.05 14.90
C VAL A 138 -35.21 13.20 16.42
N SER A 139 -36.13 12.50 17.11
CA SER A 139 -36.11 12.33 18.56
C SER A 139 -34.71 11.88 18.98
N PRO A 140 -34.09 12.47 20.02
CA PRO A 140 -32.76 12.09 20.48
C PRO A 140 -32.79 10.61 20.86
N TYR A 141 -32.26 9.78 19.96
CA TYR A 141 -32.02 8.39 20.25
C TYR A 141 -30.88 8.35 21.25
N TYR A 142 -31.05 7.61 22.35
CA TYR A 142 -30.11 7.55 23.47
C TYR A 142 -28.69 7.23 22.99
N ASP A 143 -27.83 8.25 22.96
CA ASP A 143 -26.38 8.06 22.90
C ASP A 143 -25.87 8.04 24.37
N PRO A 144 -25.29 6.93 24.82
CA PRO A 144 -24.88 6.70 26.20
C PRO A 144 -23.76 7.63 26.69
N TYR A 145 -23.17 8.42 25.80
CA TYR A 145 -22.11 9.36 26.11
C TYR A 145 -22.59 10.81 26.30
N GLU A 146 -23.87 11.08 26.08
CA GLU A 146 -24.43 12.44 25.97
C GLU A 146 -24.77 13.15 27.29
N ASP A 147 -24.37 12.63 28.45
CA ASP A 147 -24.63 13.28 29.75
C ASP A 147 -23.74 14.52 30.03
N ARG A 148 -23.21 15.19 29.00
CA ARG A 148 -22.54 16.51 29.15
C ARG A 148 -23.19 17.56 28.27
N ASP A 149 -23.70 18.58 28.95
CA ASP A 149 -24.26 19.86 28.50
C ASP A 149 -23.36 20.62 27.51
N PHE A 150 -23.18 20.12 26.29
CA PHE A 150 -23.09 21.05 25.17
C PHE A 150 -24.51 21.55 24.96
N ASP A 151 -24.72 22.88 24.97
CA ASP A 151 -25.96 23.50 24.49
C ASP A 151 -26.12 23.09 23.01
N ARG A 152 -26.70 21.91 22.80
CA ARG A 152 -26.84 21.18 21.53
C ARG A 152 -27.91 21.75 20.63
N ASP A 153 -28.49 22.90 20.98
CA ASP A 153 -29.56 23.50 20.18
C ASP A 153 -29.13 23.76 18.73
N GLU A 154 -27.83 23.70 18.42
CA GLU A 154 -27.28 24.00 17.09
C GLU A 154 -26.59 22.82 16.35
N CYS A 155 -26.10 21.77 17.02
CA CYS A 155 -25.35 20.68 16.37
C CYS A 155 -26.26 19.52 15.98
N ARG A 156 -26.26 19.13 14.69
CA ARG A 156 -27.16 18.09 14.17
C ARG A 156 -26.37 16.95 13.51
N PRO A 157 -26.58 15.69 13.93
CA PRO A 157 -25.97 14.55 13.26
C PRO A 157 -26.57 14.34 11.87
N PRO A 158 -25.82 13.75 10.93
CA PRO A 158 -26.40 13.32 9.67
C PRO A 158 -27.38 12.17 9.90
N LYS A 159 -28.48 12.16 9.13
CA LYS A 159 -29.60 11.20 9.30
C LYS A 159 -29.14 9.74 9.37
N TRP A 160 -28.19 9.37 8.50
CA TRP A 160 -27.73 7.99 8.39
C TRP A 160 -26.88 7.53 9.59
N LYS A 161 -26.38 8.44 10.45
CA LYS A 161 -25.58 8.09 11.66
C LYS A 161 -26.29 7.06 12.54
N TYR A 162 -27.61 6.97 12.44
CA TYR A 162 -28.44 6.06 13.22
C TYR A 162 -29.19 5.01 12.38
N ASP A 163 -28.91 4.86 11.09
CA ASP A 163 -29.54 3.81 10.28
C ASP A 163 -28.77 2.50 10.38
N ILE A 164 -29.40 1.41 10.83
CA ILE A 164 -28.77 0.07 10.89
C ILE A 164 -29.56 -0.94 10.08
N TYR A 165 -28.83 -1.77 9.33
CA TYR A 165 -29.39 -2.91 8.61
C TYR A 165 -28.61 -4.21 8.97
N PRO A 166 -28.87 -4.81 10.14
CA PRO A 166 -28.13 -6.00 10.56
C PRO A 166 -28.41 -7.21 9.66
N VAL A 167 -27.37 -7.99 9.38
CA VAL A 167 -27.42 -9.23 8.58
C VAL A 167 -27.01 -10.39 9.46
N CYS A 168 -27.97 -10.92 10.23
CA CYS A 168 -27.69 -11.93 11.26
C CYS A 168 -27.69 -13.37 10.77
N ASN A 169 -28.33 -13.69 9.64
CA ASN A 169 -28.50 -15.08 9.20
C ASN A 169 -27.15 -15.78 8.97
N LEU A 170 -26.26 -15.15 8.18
CA LEU A 170 -24.92 -15.68 7.91
C LEU A 170 -24.14 -15.88 9.21
N LEU A 171 -24.21 -14.92 10.13
CA LEU A 171 -23.53 -14.99 11.42
C LEU A 171 -24.04 -16.15 12.30
N HIS A 172 -25.35 -16.41 12.31
CA HIS A 172 -25.95 -17.50 13.08
C HIS A 172 -25.70 -18.90 12.48
N GLU A 173 -25.30 -18.98 11.21
CA GLU A 173 -24.91 -20.24 10.57
C GLU A 173 -23.47 -20.64 10.87
N LEU A 174 -22.63 -19.68 11.28
CA LEU A 174 -21.25 -19.93 11.70
C LEU A 174 -21.20 -20.50 13.12
N SER A 175 -20.35 -21.50 13.31
CA SER A 175 -20.14 -22.12 14.62
C SER A 175 -18.67 -22.14 14.97
N LEU A 176 -18.31 -21.53 16.10
CA LEU A 176 -16.95 -21.60 16.66
C LEU A 176 -16.64 -23.00 17.23
N ASP A 177 -17.64 -23.69 17.78
CA ASP A 177 -17.46 -24.93 18.58
C ASP A 177 -17.82 -26.25 17.85
N ARG A 178 -18.08 -26.22 16.54
CA ARG A 178 -18.45 -27.48 15.84
C ARG A 178 -17.21 -28.36 15.69
N LEU A 179 -17.43 -29.68 15.73
CA LEU A 179 -16.36 -30.64 15.46
C LEU A 179 -15.83 -30.45 14.02
N PRO A 180 -14.52 -30.65 13.75
CA PRO A 180 -13.94 -30.45 12.44
C PRO A 180 -14.67 -31.17 11.30
N ASN A 181 -15.22 -32.35 11.58
CA ASN A 181 -15.94 -33.17 10.59
C ASN A 181 -17.34 -32.64 10.24
N GLN A 182 -17.81 -31.57 10.89
CA GLN A 182 -19.14 -30.96 10.71
C GLN A 182 -19.05 -29.46 10.36
N GLN A 183 -17.84 -28.91 10.26
CA GLN A 183 -17.63 -27.55 9.81
C GLN A 183 -17.33 -27.53 8.32
N GLU A 184 -17.79 -26.48 7.66
CA GLU A 184 -17.39 -26.14 6.29
C GLU A 184 -16.10 -25.30 6.27
N TYR A 185 -15.73 -24.73 7.42
CA TYR A 185 -14.63 -23.79 7.59
C TYR A 185 -13.68 -24.27 8.68
N SER A 186 -12.37 -24.15 8.45
CA SER A 186 -11.41 -24.09 9.55
C SER A 186 -11.52 -22.76 10.27
N VAL A 187 -11.41 -22.79 11.60
CA VAL A 187 -11.48 -21.60 12.45
C VAL A 187 -10.16 -21.44 13.18
N ASP A 188 -9.46 -20.35 12.89
CA ASP A 188 -8.21 -20.00 13.54
C ASP A 188 -8.42 -18.81 14.48
N TYR A 189 -7.98 -18.94 15.73
CA TYR A 189 -7.91 -17.80 16.63
C TYR A 189 -6.76 -16.88 16.22
N VAL A 190 -7.07 -15.65 15.84
CA VAL A 190 -6.06 -14.67 15.37
C VAL A 190 -5.49 -13.88 16.54
N GLY A 191 -6.35 -13.42 17.44
CA GLY A 191 -5.94 -12.63 18.59
C GLY A 191 -7.11 -11.90 19.26
N TYR A 192 -6.77 -10.96 20.12
CA TYR A 192 -7.72 -10.10 20.82
C TYR A 192 -7.17 -8.68 20.96
N GLY A 193 -8.09 -7.72 20.92
CA GLY A 193 -7.84 -6.32 21.27
C GLY A 193 -8.37 -6.00 22.66
N LEU A 194 -8.69 -4.72 22.90
CA LEU A 194 -9.20 -4.26 24.18
C LEU A 194 -10.46 -5.05 24.58
N TYR A 195 -11.54 -4.92 23.81
CA TYR A 195 -12.83 -5.52 24.12
C TYR A 195 -13.30 -6.59 23.11
N ARG A 196 -12.57 -6.80 22.00
CA ARG A 196 -12.92 -7.80 20.97
C ARG A 196 -11.89 -8.89 20.80
N GLU A 197 -12.36 -10.03 20.35
CA GLU A 197 -11.55 -11.14 19.88
C GLU A 197 -11.85 -11.43 18.41
N VAL A 198 -10.86 -12.03 17.74
CA VAL A 198 -10.80 -12.13 16.29
C VAL A 198 -10.52 -13.56 15.90
N PHE A 199 -11.40 -14.09 15.04
CA PHE A 199 -11.31 -15.44 14.48
C PHE A 199 -11.23 -15.33 12.95
N ARG A 200 -10.34 -16.08 12.33
CA ARG A 200 -10.29 -16.24 10.88
C ARG A 200 -11.04 -17.50 10.52
N PHE A 201 -11.98 -17.38 9.60
CA PHE A 201 -12.66 -18.49 8.98
C PHE A 201 -12.08 -18.69 7.59
N GLN A 202 -11.69 -19.92 7.27
CA GLN A 202 -11.19 -20.31 5.96
C GLN A 202 -11.91 -21.57 5.50
N ARG A 203 -12.56 -21.50 4.33
CA ARG A 203 -13.21 -22.67 3.74
C ARG A 203 -12.14 -23.67 3.29
N TYR A 204 -12.45 -24.97 3.32
CA TYR A 204 -11.47 -26.01 2.96
C TYR A 204 -11.00 -25.96 1.50
N ASP A 205 -11.80 -25.37 0.60
CA ASP A 205 -11.38 -25.08 -0.79
C ASP A 205 -10.41 -23.90 -0.90
N GLN A 206 -10.12 -23.22 0.22
CA GLN A 206 -9.27 -22.04 0.38
C GLN A 206 -9.71 -20.80 -0.41
N GLN A 207 -10.83 -20.85 -1.13
CA GLN A 207 -11.30 -19.75 -1.96
C GLN A 207 -12.01 -18.67 -1.15
N THR A 208 -12.69 -19.06 -0.07
CA THR A 208 -13.45 -18.13 0.76
C THR A 208 -12.82 -17.98 2.13
N GLN A 209 -12.50 -16.74 2.49
CA GLN A 209 -11.99 -16.41 3.81
C GLN A 209 -12.59 -15.10 4.32
N PHE A 210 -12.88 -15.06 5.61
CA PHE A 210 -13.36 -13.85 6.30
C PHE A 210 -12.90 -13.84 7.76
N VAL A 211 -12.94 -12.67 8.35
CA VAL A 211 -12.63 -12.43 9.75
C VAL A 211 -13.92 -12.22 10.51
N LEU A 212 -14.13 -12.98 11.58
CA LEU A 212 -15.18 -12.73 12.55
C LEU A 212 -14.56 -11.98 13.74
N LYS A 213 -15.04 -10.78 14.02
CA LYS A 213 -14.72 -10.04 15.23
C LYS A 213 -15.93 -10.09 16.16
N THR A 214 -15.74 -10.44 17.43
CA THR A 214 -16.83 -10.49 18.42
C THR A 214 -16.39 -9.97 19.78
N LEU A 215 -17.33 -9.59 20.63
CA LEU A 215 -17.05 -9.14 22.00
C LEU A 215 -16.36 -10.27 22.80
N ARG A 216 -15.32 -9.91 23.56
CA ARG A 216 -14.63 -10.85 24.46
C ARG A 216 -15.56 -11.28 25.58
N ASN A 217 -15.69 -12.59 25.79
CA ASN A 217 -16.40 -13.13 26.93
C ASN A 217 -15.53 -13.06 28.21
N THR A 218 -15.40 -11.88 28.79
CA THR A 218 -14.67 -11.68 30.06
C THR A 218 -15.53 -10.85 31.03
N GLU A 219 -15.29 -11.00 32.34
CA GLU A 219 -16.05 -10.28 33.37
C GLU A 219 -16.02 -8.74 33.21
N ASN A 220 -14.98 -8.23 32.55
CA ASN A 220 -14.74 -6.80 32.35
C ASN A 220 -15.48 -6.20 31.14
N PHE A 221 -15.91 -7.02 30.19
CA PHE A 221 -16.60 -6.55 28.99
C PHE A 221 -18.02 -7.11 28.98
N ARG A 222 -18.94 -6.32 29.54
CA ARG A 222 -20.35 -6.67 29.55
C ARG A 222 -20.98 -6.26 28.22
N PHE A 223 -22.03 -6.98 27.84
CA PHE A 223 -22.93 -6.55 26.77
C PHE A 223 -23.62 -5.26 27.22
N ASP A 224 -23.04 -4.12 26.85
CA ASP A 224 -23.58 -2.81 27.14
C ASP A 224 -23.83 -2.01 25.85
N ILE A 225 -24.64 -0.97 26.02
CA ILE A 225 -25.06 -0.09 24.93
C ILE A 225 -23.85 0.60 24.29
N VAL A 226 -22.86 0.96 25.09
CA VAL A 226 -21.60 1.59 24.67
C VAL A 226 -20.84 0.72 23.66
N SER A 227 -20.60 -0.54 24.01
CA SER A 227 -19.89 -1.49 23.16
C SER A 227 -20.68 -1.78 21.88
N THR A 228 -22.01 -1.82 22.00
CA THR A 228 -22.91 -1.95 20.84
C THR A 228 -22.73 -0.77 19.88
N TRP A 229 -22.59 0.45 20.40
CA TRP A 229 -22.43 1.66 19.60
C TRP A 229 -21.14 1.67 18.77
N TYR A 230 -20.00 1.30 19.37
CA TYR A 230 -18.73 1.23 18.62
C TYR A 230 -18.78 0.22 17.48
N ILE A 231 -19.31 -0.98 17.74
CA ILE A 231 -19.36 -2.05 16.73
C ILE A 231 -20.40 -1.72 15.65
N ARG A 232 -21.54 -1.12 16.04
CA ARG A 232 -22.53 -0.59 15.10
C ARG A 232 -21.92 0.49 14.21
N GLY A 233 -21.18 1.43 14.78
CA GLY A 233 -20.51 2.50 14.04
C GLY A 233 -19.58 1.95 12.96
N GLU A 234 -18.74 0.98 13.32
CA GLU A 234 -17.89 0.27 12.34
C GLU A 234 -18.71 -0.37 11.24
N ALA A 235 -19.74 -1.14 11.60
CA ALA A 235 -20.54 -1.87 10.62
C ALA A 235 -21.23 -0.94 9.62
N MET A 236 -21.84 0.14 10.12
CA MET A 236 -22.49 1.15 9.30
C MET A 236 -21.50 1.85 8.37
N LEU A 237 -20.33 2.22 8.88
CA LEU A 237 -19.30 2.87 8.08
C LEU A 237 -18.81 1.97 6.95
N LEU A 238 -18.43 0.74 7.26
CA LEU A 238 -17.92 -0.20 6.27
C LEU A 238 -18.99 -0.56 5.23
N GLU A 239 -20.27 -0.60 5.60
CA GLU A 239 -21.37 -0.78 4.65
C GLU A 239 -21.45 0.41 3.67
N LYS A 240 -21.43 1.64 4.21
CA LYS A 240 -21.52 2.89 3.42
C LYS A 240 -20.34 3.10 2.49
N LEU A 241 -19.15 2.63 2.88
CA LEU A 241 -17.90 2.80 2.15
C LEU A 241 -17.41 1.50 1.48
N SER A 242 -18.27 0.48 1.38
CA SER A 242 -17.97 -0.82 0.76
C SER A 242 -17.52 -0.75 -0.71
N SER A 243 -17.77 0.38 -1.39
CA SER A 243 -17.24 0.60 -2.74
C SER A 243 -15.75 0.97 -2.76
N SER A 244 -15.21 1.48 -1.65
CA SER A 244 -13.82 1.90 -1.57
C SER A 244 -12.89 0.70 -1.43
N PRO A 245 -11.82 0.58 -2.23
CA PRO A 245 -10.81 -0.46 -2.03
C PRO A 245 -9.88 -0.16 -0.85
N ARG A 246 -10.03 1.01 -0.20
CA ARG A 246 -9.18 1.47 0.90
C ARG A 246 -9.78 1.25 2.27
N LEU A 247 -10.93 0.60 2.34
CA LEU A 247 -11.57 0.16 3.57
C LEU A 247 -11.84 -1.33 3.49
N ALA A 248 -11.86 -1.99 4.65
CA ALA A 248 -12.19 -3.42 4.73
C ALA A 248 -13.61 -3.67 4.23
N ASP A 249 -13.77 -4.64 3.32
CA ASP A 249 -15.10 -5.11 2.96
C ASP A 249 -15.82 -5.70 4.21
N ILE A 250 -17.11 -5.39 4.37
CA ILE A 250 -17.98 -5.99 5.39
C ILE A 250 -18.96 -6.97 4.75
N TYR A 251 -19.03 -8.17 5.31
CA TYR A 251 -19.89 -9.25 4.81
C TYR A 251 -21.13 -9.47 5.67
N GLY A 252 -21.11 -8.98 6.91
CA GLY A 252 -22.25 -9.09 7.82
C GLY A 252 -22.00 -8.44 9.16
N PHE A 253 -23.09 -8.06 9.83
CA PHE A 253 -23.06 -7.48 11.16
C PHE A 253 -24.31 -7.91 11.93
N CYS A 254 -24.13 -8.34 13.18
CA CYS A 254 -25.21 -8.63 14.11
C CYS A 254 -24.78 -8.30 15.53
N SER A 255 -25.36 -7.23 16.08
CA SER A 255 -25.18 -6.79 17.47
C SER A 255 -23.71 -6.50 17.84
N PHE A 256 -22.97 -7.48 18.36
CA PHE A 256 -21.58 -7.34 18.80
C PHE A 256 -20.58 -8.06 17.89
N THR A 257 -21.05 -8.56 16.75
CA THR A 257 -20.26 -9.38 15.86
C THR A 257 -20.26 -8.83 14.44
N THR A 258 -19.08 -8.74 13.84
CA THR A 258 -18.86 -8.30 12.44
C THR A 258 -18.12 -9.38 11.67
N LEU A 259 -18.50 -9.59 10.40
CA LEU A 259 -17.74 -10.37 9.42
C LEU A 259 -17.08 -9.40 8.44
N THR A 260 -15.76 -9.42 8.35
CA THR A 260 -14.98 -8.48 7.54
C THR A 260 -13.94 -9.19 6.67
N GLN A 261 -13.38 -8.48 5.71
CA GLN A 261 -12.27 -8.91 4.87
C GLN A 261 -11.07 -9.42 5.70
N VAL A 262 -10.40 -10.47 5.21
CA VAL A 262 -9.12 -10.93 5.74
C VAL A 262 -8.00 -10.04 5.21
N GLY A 263 -7.08 -9.68 6.09
CA GLY A 263 -5.83 -9.05 5.71
C GLY A 263 -4.70 -9.38 6.68
N VAL A 264 -3.48 -9.04 6.28
CA VAL A 264 -2.27 -9.23 7.08
C VAL A 264 -1.96 -7.92 7.82
N GLY A 265 -1.63 -8.04 9.11
CA GLY A 265 -1.30 -6.90 9.96
C GLY A 265 -0.10 -6.11 9.43
N PHE A 266 -0.29 -4.82 9.24
CA PHE A 266 0.70 -3.93 8.64
C PHE A 266 1.86 -3.57 9.57
N GLY A 267 1.58 -3.39 10.87
CA GLY A 267 2.56 -2.88 11.83
C GLY A 267 3.85 -3.69 11.92
N ASP A 268 3.79 -5.02 11.75
CA ASP A 268 4.98 -5.88 11.84
C ASP A 268 5.87 -5.81 10.59
N VAL A 269 5.40 -5.20 9.49
CA VAL A 269 6.20 -4.95 8.29
C VAL A 269 6.90 -3.60 8.37
N VAL A 270 6.20 -2.58 8.85
CA VAL A 270 6.74 -1.22 9.00
C VAL A 270 7.68 -1.10 10.19
N VAL A 271 7.35 -1.75 11.29
CA VAL A 271 8.21 -1.84 12.46
C VAL A 271 8.31 -3.31 12.84
N PRO A 272 9.29 -4.04 12.29
CA PRO A 272 9.48 -5.44 12.62
C PRO A 272 9.68 -5.64 14.12
N ARG A 273 8.75 -6.35 14.74
CA ARG A 273 8.72 -6.60 16.19
C ARG A 273 8.93 -8.08 16.50
N PRO A 274 10.14 -8.64 16.29
CA PRO A 274 10.43 -9.97 16.79
C PRO A 274 10.34 -9.91 18.33
N ASN A 275 9.28 -10.50 18.90
CA ASN A 275 9.07 -10.73 20.35
C ASN A 275 8.26 -9.70 21.16
N TRP A 276 7.49 -8.78 20.56
CA TRP A 276 6.70 -7.83 21.39
C TRP A 276 5.60 -8.51 22.24
N LYS A 277 5.01 -9.61 21.74
CA LYS A 277 4.05 -10.44 22.50
C LYS A 277 4.63 -11.04 23.80
N LEU A 278 5.97 -11.01 23.97
CA LEU A 278 6.68 -11.56 25.12
C LEU A 278 7.23 -10.50 26.08
N ARG A 279 7.15 -9.20 25.74
CA ARG A 279 7.65 -8.16 26.63
C ARG A 279 6.58 -7.73 27.62
N LEU A 280 6.94 -7.67 28.89
CA LEU A 280 6.16 -6.96 29.90
C LEU A 280 5.96 -5.53 29.40
N GLN A 281 4.76 -4.99 29.58
CA GLN A 281 4.21 -3.81 28.89
C GLN A 281 5.03 -2.51 29.00
N ASP A 282 6.12 -2.48 29.77
CA ASP A 282 6.85 -1.26 30.12
C ASP A 282 8.29 -1.19 29.57
N GLU A 283 8.86 -2.27 29.03
CA GLU A 283 10.25 -2.24 28.52
C GLU A 283 10.31 -2.00 27.00
N ARG A 284 10.65 -0.76 26.63
CA ARG A 284 10.87 -0.37 25.24
C ARG A 284 12.14 -1.00 24.65
N PRO A 285 12.14 -1.36 23.36
CA PRO A 285 13.36 -1.80 22.69
C PRO A 285 14.45 -0.74 22.74
N PRO A 286 15.73 -1.16 22.74
CA PRO A 286 16.80 -0.22 22.45
C PRO A 286 16.58 0.39 21.06
N LEU A 287 16.95 1.66 20.89
CA LEU A 287 16.93 2.33 19.59
C LEU A 287 17.72 1.51 18.57
N PRO A 288 17.12 1.14 17.42
CA PRO A 288 17.85 0.42 16.39
C PRO A 288 18.89 1.33 15.73
N GLN A 289 19.98 0.73 15.27
CA GLN A 289 21.08 1.47 14.64
C GLN A 289 20.78 1.82 13.16
N THR A 290 19.86 1.09 12.53
CA THR A 290 19.41 1.26 11.15
C THR A 290 17.88 1.13 11.10
N PRO A 291 17.20 1.63 10.07
CA PRO A 291 15.77 1.37 9.89
C PRO A 291 15.53 -0.14 9.93
N ASP A 292 14.61 -0.58 10.77
CA ASP A 292 14.34 -2.03 10.92
C ASP A 292 13.50 -2.56 9.76
N ASN A 293 12.80 -1.70 9.02
CA ASN A 293 12.02 -2.11 7.84
C ASN A 293 12.86 -2.24 6.57
N GLN A 294 12.48 -3.21 5.74
CA GLN A 294 13.13 -3.52 4.46
C GLN A 294 12.44 -2.83 3.28
N LEU A 295 11.61 -1.82 3.55
CA LEU A 295 10.83 -1.14 2.52
C LEU A 295 11.73 -0.25 1.67
N LEU A 296 11.64 -0.41 0.36
CA LEU A 296 12.27 0.48 -0.61
C LEU A 296 11.56 1.85 -0.60
N PRO A 297 12.24 2.93 -0.98
CA PRO A 297 11.65 4.27 -0.96
C PRO A 297 10.31 4.38 -1.71
N HIS A 298 10.18 3.74 -2.88
CA HIS A 298 8.94 3.75 -3.65
C HIS A 298 7.82 2.94 -2.97
N GLU A 299 8.14 1.87 -2.24
CA GLU A 299 7.17 1.11 -1.45
C GLU A 299 6.64 1.95 -0.29
N LYS A 300 7.54 2.68 0.40
CA LYS A 300 7.16 3.65 1.45
C LYS A 300 6.19 4.71 0.92
N LEU A 301 6.48 5.27 -0.27
CA LEU A 301 5.63 6.28 -0.90
C LEU A 301 4.29 5.72 -1.34
N LYS A 302 4.28 4.55 -2.01
CA LYS A 302 3.05 3.86 -2.41
C LYS A 302 2.15 3.68 -1.20
N LEU A 303 2.72 3.13 -0.14
CA LEU A 303 2.01 2.82 1.08
C LEU A 303 1.43 4.05 1.78
N ALA A 304 2.24 5.11 1.92
CA ALA A 304 1.78 6.40 2.43
C ALA A 304 0.59 6.93 1.61
N LEU A 305 0.66 6.83 0.28
CA LEU A 305 -0.41 7.24 -0.62
C LEU A 305 -1.69 6.42 -0.41
N GLU A 306 -1.61 5.09 -0.37
CA GLU A 306 -2.78 4.22 -0.17
C GLU A 306 -3.48 4.46 1.18
N MET A 307 -2.69 4.69 2.23
CA MET A 307 -3.23 5.00 3.56
C MET A 307 -3.86 6.40 3.59
N ALA A 308 -3.26 7.38 2.91
CA ALA A 308 -3.84 8.70 2.79
C ALA A 308 -5.17 8.68 2.02
N GLU A 309 -5.29 7.85 0.98
CA GLU A 309 -6.54 7.64 0.25
C GLU A 309 -7.65 7.08 1.16
N GLY A 310 -7.33 6.11 2.02
CA GLY A 310 -8.32 5.56 2.97
C GLY A 310 -8.82 6.60 4.00
N LEU A 311 -7.93 7.45 4.51
CA LEU A 311 -8.33 8.56 5.39
C LEU A 311 -9.12 9.64 4.64
N ALA A 312 -8.76 9.94 3.38
CA ALA A 312 -9.48 10.89 2.56
C ALA A 312 -10.91 10.45 2.25
N GLU A 313 -11.17 9.14 2.16
CA GLU A 313 -12.54 8.60 2.02
C GLU A 313 -13.39 8.87 3.26
N LEU A 314 -12.80 8.83 4.46
CA LEU A 314 -13.49 9.17 5.71
C LEU A 314 -13.75 10.68 5.83
N HIS A 315 -12.69 11.48 5.70
CA HIS A 315 -12.77 12.94 5.88
C HIS A 315 -13.54 13.60 4.73
N GLY A 316 -13.54 13.00 3.54
CA GLY A 316 -14.25 13.46 2.35
C GLY A 316 -15.64 12.87 2.19
N TYR A 317 -16.18 12.18 3.21
CA TYR A 317 -17.48 11.56 3.05
C TYR A 317 -18.60 12.62 2.96
N HIS A 318 -19.19 12.72 1.77
CA HIS A 318 -20.15 13.76 1.41
C HIS A 318 -21.42 13.82 2.28
N GLN A 319 -21.80 12.74 2.97
CA GLN A 319 -22.97 12.72 3.86
C GLN A 319 -22.61 13.03 5.32
N GLY A 320 -21.39 13.49 5.60
CA GLY A 320 -20.92 13.87 6.93
C GLY A 320 -19.46 13.46 7.10
N VAL A 321 -18.61 14.40 7.54
CA VAL A 321 -17.19 14.14 7.81
C VAL A 321 -17.07 13.07 8.90
N ILE A 322 -16.17 12.12 8.69
CA ILE A 322 -15.96 11.00 9.60
C ILE A 322 -14.53 11.04 10.10
N CYS A 323 -14.34 11.20 11.40
CA CYS A 323 -13.05 11.03 12.05
C CYS A 323 -12.91 9.56 12.49
N HIS A 324 -11.73 8.99 12.30
CA HIS A 324 -11.44 7.64 12.79
C HIS A 324 -11.30 7.63 14.31
N ASP A 325 -10.66 8.65 14.89
CA ASP A 325 -10.43 8.82 16.33
C ASP A 325 -9.62 7.67 16.94
N ASP A 326 -8.83 6.91 16.15
CA ASP A 326 -7.85 5.90 16.64
C ASP A 326 -6.86 5.44 15.55
N VAL A 327 -6.41 6.37 14.71
CA VAL A 327 -5.47 6.05 13.62
C VAL A 327 -4.14 5.54 14.20
N SER A 328 -3.75 4.32 13.85
CA SER A 328 -2.46 3.73 14.21
C SER A 328 -2.07 2.64 13.21
N MET A 329 -0.80 2.21 13.21
CA MET A 329 -0.33 1.18 12.28
C MET A 329 -1.09 -0.16 12.37
N SER A 330 -1.67 -0.49 13.53
CA SER A 330 -2.42 -1.74 13.72
C SER A 330 -3.81 -1.73 13.07
N GLN A 331 -4.32 -0.55 12.69
CA GLN A 331 -5.63 -0.41 12.03
C GLN A 331 -5.55 -0.66 10.52
N TRP A 332 -4.34 -0.74 9.97
CA TRP A 332 -4.13 -0.99 8.55
C TRP A 332 -3.79 -2.44 8.30
N LEU A 333 -4.35 -2.99 7.23
CA LEU A 333 -4.08 -4.35 6.77
C LEU A 333 -3.66 -4.35 5.30
N TRP A 334 -3.00 -5.43 4.88
CA TRP A 334 -2.75 -5.75 3.49
C TRP A 334 -3.63 -6.87 2.98
N ASN A 335 -4.09 -6.73 1.74
CA ASN A 335 -4.65 -7.85 1.00
C ASN A 335 -3.54 -8.69 0.36
N ASP A 336 -3.93 -9.76 -0.31
CA ASP A 336 -3.07 -10.68 -1.07
C ASP A 336 -2.30 -10.00 -2.22
N LYS A 337 -2.76 -8.84 -2.68
CA LYS A 337 -2.11 -8.02 -3.72
C LYS A 337 -1.11 -7.01 -3.16
N GLY A 338 -0.93 -6.97 -1.84
CA GLY A 338 -0.09 -5.97 -1.18
C GLY A 338 -0.65 -4.55 -1.26
N GLU A 339 -1.97 -4.41 -1.33
CA GLU A 339 -2.65 -3.12 -1.26
C GLU A 339 -3.13 -2.86 0.18
N ALA A 340 -2.88 -1.66 0.69
CA ALA A 340 -3.33 -1.24 2.01
C ALA A 340 -4.80 -0.85 2.04
N PHE A 341 -5.48 -1.30 3.11
CA PHE A 341 -6.83 -0.91 3.44
C PHE A 341 -7.00 -0.71 4.95
N LEU A 342 -7.92 0.20 5.30
CA LEU A 342 -8.24 0.58 6.66
C LEU A 342 -9.25 -0.39 7.26
N ASN A 343 -9.00 -0.81 8.49
CA ASN A 343 -9.81 -1.75 9.24
C ASN A 343 -10.00 -1.22 10.68
N ASP A 344 -10.89 -1.86 11.42
CA ASP A 344 -11.07 -1.63 12.86
C ASP A 344 -11.42 -0.16 13.20
N VAL A 345 -12.32 0.37 12.37
CA VAL A 345 -12.93 1.71 12.45
C VAL A 345 -14.00 1.79 13.54
N ASN A 346 -13.76 1.15 14.69
CA ASN A 346 -14.74 1.00 15.77
C ASN A 346 -14.91 2.27 16.62
N THR A 347 -13.91 3.16 16.63
CA THR A 347 -13.89 4.39 17.41
C THR A 347 -14.45 5.59 16.67
N ILE A 348 -14.95 5.40 15.44
CA ILE A 348 -15.29 6.51 14.56
C ILE A 348 -16.22 7.54 15.18
N ARG A 349 -16.09 8.77 14.69
CA ARG A 349 -16.94 9.91 15.04
C ARG A 349 -17.43 10.54 13.76
N VAL A 350 -18.74 10.48 13.55
CA VAL A 350 -19.38 11.23 12.48
C VAL A 350 -19.64 12.63 13.01
N LEU A 351 -18.96 13.62 12.43
CA LEU A 351 -19.07 15.01 12.86
C LEU A 351 -20.49 15.52 12.64
N GLU A 352 -20.97 16.27 13.62
CA GLU A 352 -22.30 16.91 13.59
C GLU A 352 -22.18 18.29 12.96
N TRP A 353 -23.25 18.76 12.33
CA TRP A 353 -23.24 20.03 11.62
C TRP A 353 -23.94 21.14 12.42
N ASN A 354 -23.30 22.30 12.54
CA ASN A 354 -23.90 23.50 13.10
C ASN A 354 -24.41 24.42 11.97
N ASP A 355 -25.73 24.60 11.88
CA ASP A 355 -26.34 25.46 10.84
C ASP A 355 -26.06 26.95 11.04
N HIS A 356 -25.87 27.39 12.28
CA HIS A 356 -25.65 28.78 12.63
C HIS A 356 -24.21 29.22 12.31
N GLN A 357 -23.25 28.35 12.61
CA GLN A 357 -21.83 28.56 12.34
C GLN A 357 -21.45 28.15 10.91
N ASN A 358 -22.30 27.36 10.25
CA ASN A 358 -22.04 26.78 8.93
C ASN A 358 -20.73 25.98 8.93
N ASP A 359 -20.52 25.20 9.99
CA ASP A 359 -19.32 24.40 10.21
C ASP A 359 -19.63 23.11 10.99
N TYR A 360 -18.68 22.18 11.02
CA TYR A 360 -18.77 20.98 11.83
C TYR A 360 -18.50 21.27 13.31
N CYS A 361 -19.28 20.62 14.15
CA CYS A 361 -19.07 20.66 15.59
C CYS A 361 -17.89 19.75 15.96
N PRO A 362 -16.97 20.23 16.80
CA PRO A 362 -15.97 19.35 17.37
C PRO A 362 -16.65 18.32 18.29
N TYR A 363 -15.97 17.20 18.50
CA TYR A 363 -16.46 16.14 19.38
C TYR A 363 -15.55 15.98 20.60
N PHE A 364 -16.10 15.37 21.65
CA PHE A 364 -15.34 15.03 22.84
C PHE A 364 -14.71 13.64 22.69
N THR A 365 -13.39 13.53 22.80
CA THR A 365 -12.74 12.22 22.85
C THR A 365 -12.66 11.67 24.27
N TYR A 366 -13.04 10.40 24.45
CA TYR A 366 -12.92 9.69 25.73
C TYR A 366 -11.59 8.96 25.87
N ILE A 367 -10.82 8.86 24.78
CA ILE A 367 -9.59 8.09 24.72
C ILE A 367 -8.43 8.99 25.17
N LYS A 368 -7.84 8.65 26.32
CA LYS A 368 -6.75 9.41 26.96
C LYS A 368 -5.38 8.75 26.84
N VAL A 369 -5.29 7.71 26.03
CA VAL A 369 -4.16 6.80 25.97
C VAL A 369 -3.76 6.58 24.52
N GLY A 370 -2.49 6.29 24.29
CA GLY A 370 -1.95 6.02 22.96
C GLY A 370 -0.88 7.04 22.59
N GLU A 371 0.23 6.53 22.08
CA GLU A 371 1.41 7.29 21.67
C GLU A 371 1.20 8.00 20.32
N TYR A 372 0.10 7.67 19.64
CA TYR A 372 -0.30 8.27 18.37
C TYR A 372 -1.14 9.53 18.55
N ARG A 373 -1.52 9.91 19.78
CA ARG A 373 -2.47 11.00 20.03
C ARG A 373 -1.83 12.39 20.07
N PRO A 374 -2.54 13.44 19.62
CA PRO A 374 -2.09 14.82 19.73
C PRO A 374 -2.34 15.43 21.13
N ILE A 375 -1.89 16.68 21.31
CA ILE A 375 -1.98 17.42 22.57
C ILE A 375 -3.43 17.66 23.04
N GLU A 376 -4.33 18.00 22.12
CA GLU A 376 -5.74 18.31 22.39
C GLU A 376 -6.52 17.10 22.91
N SER A 377 -6.16 15.87 22.54
CA SER A 377 -6.78 14.66 23.12
C SER A 377 -6.49 14.52 24.63
N PHE A 378 -5.45 15.21 25.14
CA PHE A 378 -5.08 15.24 26.56
C PHE A 378 -5.53 16.51 27.30
N SER A 379 -6.10 17.49 26.59
CA SER A 379 -6.61 18.73 27.18
C SER A 379 -7.76 18.45 28.16
N PRO A 380 -8.10 19.39 29.07
CA PRO A 380 -9.25 19.21 29.96
C PRO A 380 -10.59 19.06 29.23
N ASP A 381 -10.77 19.81 28.14
CA ASP A 381 -11.96 19.85 27.29
C ASP A 381 -11.97 18.73 26.24
N ARG A 382 -10.83 18.16 25.85
CA ARG A 382 -10.70 17.01 24.91
C ARG A 382 -11.50 17.20 23.64
N THR A 383 -11.51 18.43 23.16
CA THR A 383 -12.14 18.85 21.93
C THR A 383 -11.29 18.35 20.78
N SER A 384 -11.85 17.44 19.98
CA SER A 384 -11.19 16.76 18.87
C SER A 384 -11.95 16.98 17.57
N MET A 385 -11.23 16.91 16.46
CA MET A 385 -11.75 16.98 15.09
C MET A 385 -10.92 16.05 14.17
N GLU A 386 -11.08 16.15 12.85
CA GLU A 386 -10.29 15.37 11.89
C GLU A 386 -8.77 15.62 12.00
N SER A 387 -8.36 16.75 12.59
CA SER A 387 -6.97 17.08 12.89
C SER A 387 -6.29 16.05 13.81
N ASP A 388 -7.04 15.35 14.66
CA ASP A 388 -6.51 14.28 15.52
C ASP A 388 -6.01 13.09 14.70
N ASP A 389 -6.76 12.72 13.67
CA ASP A 389 -6.36 11.69 12.71
C ASP A 389 -5.11 12.11 11.95
N MET A 390 -4.97 13.40 11.62
CA MET A 390 -3.81 13.92 10.90
C MET A 390 -2.51 13.81 11.71
N TRP A 391 -2.54 14.15 13.00
CA TRP A 391 -1.38 13.96 13.87
C TRP A 391 -0.99 12.48 13.96
N SER A 392 -1.99 11.63 14.15
CA SER A 392 -1.84 10.18 14.22
C SER A 392 -1.29 9.60 12.91
N PHE A 393 -1.73 10.11 11.76
CA PHE A 393 -1.21 9.76 10.44
C PHE A 393 0.24 10.23 10.26
N GLY A 394 0.61 11.41 10.78
CA GLY A 394 2.00 11.85 10.85
C GLY A 394 2.90 10.86 11.60
N ASN A 395 2.42 10.27 12.70
CA ASN A 395 3.15 9.23 13.43
C ASN A 395 3.31 7.95 12.60
N ILE A 396 2.29 7.55 11.83
CA ILE A 396 2.39 6.43 10.90
C ILE A 396 3.45 6.70 9.82
N LEU A 397 3.40 7.87 9.18
CA LEU A 397 4.38 8.25 8.14
C LEU A 397 5.81 8.29 8.70
N PHE A 398 5.98 8.80 9.91
CA PHE A 398 7.25 8.76 10.63
C PHE A 398 7.75 7.32 10.76
N SER A 399 6.91 6.38 11.19
CA SER A 399 7.27 4.96 11.30
C SER A 399 7.55 4.30 9.95
N ILE A 400 6.82 4.65 8.89
CA ILE A 400 7.10 4.17 7.52
C ILE A 400 8.50 4.57 7.07
N VAL A 401 8.86 5.84 7.27
CA VAL A 401 10.17 6.36 6.85
C VAL A 401 11.30 5.77 7.69
N THR A 402 11.15 5.79 9.01
CA THR A 402 12.24 5.48 9.96
C THR A 402 12.33 3.99 10.31
N GLY A 403 11.25 3.23 10.13
CA GLY A 403 11.16 1.85 10.58
C GLY A 403 11.15 1.68 12.10
N VAL A 404 10.80 2.72 12.86
CA VAL A 404 10.71 2.67 14.33
C VAL A 404 9.34 3.17 14.80
N GLU A 405 8.89 2.70 15.98
CA GLU A 405 7.70 3.27 16.63
C GLU A 405 7.93 4.75 16.96
N PRO A 406 6.89 5.59 16.92
CA PRO A 406 7.00 6.97 17.36
C PRO A 406 7.40 7.00 18.83
N TRP A 407 8.19 8.02 19.20
CA TRP A 407 8.66 8.24 20.58
C TRP A 407 9.57 7.16 21.15
N ILE A 408 10.10 6.23 20.36
CA ILE A 408 10.95 5.11 20.82
C ILE A 408 12.12 5.56 21.74
N GLU A 409 12.56 6.81 21.65
CA GLU A 409 13.60 7.41 22.49
C GLU A 409 13.17 7.74 23.93
N LYS A 410 11.87 7.79 24.23
CA LYS A 410 11.36 7.99 25.60
C LYS A 410 11.36 6.67 26.37
N ALA A 411 11.44 6.71 27.69
CA ALA A 411 11.52 5.48 28.48
C ALA A 411 10.20 4.69 28.52
N ASN A 412 9.06 5.38 28.43
CA ASN A 412 7.73 4.78 28.51
C ASN A 412 6.66 5.69 27.89
N THR A 413 5.42 5.19 27.86
CA THR A 413 4.25 5.90 27.31
C THR A 413 3.93 7.20 28.05
N GLU A 414 4.13 7.26 29.38
CA GLU A 414 3.85 8.49 30.14
C GLU A 414 4.86 9.59 29.77
N GLU A 415 6.15 9.27 29.64
CA GLU A 415 7.14 10.24 29.16
C GLU A 415 6.84 10.75 27.74
N SER A 416 6.33 9.86 26.87
CA SER A 416 5.91 10.23 25.51
C SER A 416 4.73 11.18 25.53
N LYS A 417 3.72 10.89 26.35
CA LYS A 417 2.59 11.79 26.58
C LYS A 417 3.04 13.14 27.13
N GLN A 418 3.94 13.16 28.10
CA GLN A 418 4.49 14.41 28.64
C GLN A 418 5.27 15.19 27.57
N ALA A 419 5.93 14.52 26.63
CA ALA A 419 6.58 15.16 25.49
C ALA A 419 5.57 15.80 24.54
N VAL A 420 4.50 15.08 24.18
CA VAL A 420 3.39 15.64 23.38
C VAL A 420 2.79 16.87 24.05
N LEU A 421 2.54 16.83 25.37
CA LEU A 421 2.03 17.97 26.14
C LEU A 421 2.97 19.18 26.16
N ARG A 422 4.28 18.98 25.91
CA ARG A 422 5.27 20.06 25.75
C ARG A 422 5.36 20.56 24.30
N GLY A 423 4.56 20.02 23.39
CA GLY A 423 4.63 20.32 21.96
C GLY A 423 5.88 19.76 21.28
N GLU A 424 6.51 18.73 21.87
CA GLU A 424 7.55 17.97 21.19
C GLU A 424 6.93 17.11 20.06
N VAL A 425 7.78 16.63 19.16
CA VAL A 425 7.44 15.64 18.10
C VAL A 425 8.41 14.47 18.21
N PRO A 426 8.09 13.28 17.65
CA PRO A 426 9.01 12.14 17.67
C PRO A 426 10.38 12.52 17.08
N ALA A 427 11.45 12.21 17.81
CA ALA A 427 12.80 12.52 17.34
C ALA A 427 13.25 11.52 16.27
N ILE A 428 13.78 12.01 15.16
CA ILE A 428 14.45 11.16 14.17
C ILE A 428 15.71 10.57 14.82
N PRO A 429 15.92 9.25 14.79
CA PRO A 429 17.14 8.66 15.33
C PRO A 429 18.39 9.28 14.68
N PRO A 430 19.43 9.68 15.45
CA PRO A 430 20.58 10.43 14.92
C PRO A 430 21.34 9.75 13.77
N LEU A 431 21.25 8.42 13.67
CA LEU A 431 21.89 7.63 12.62
C LEU A 431 21.09 7.63 11.29
N MET A 432 19.82 8.04 11.32
CA MET A 432 18.92 8.03 10.15
C MET A 432 18.87 9.39 9.43
N ASP A 433 19.06 10.49 10.16
CA ASP A 433 18.92 11.87 9.65
C ASP A 433 19.85 12.22 8.47
N ARG A 434 20.90 11.44 8.22
CA ARG A 434 21.91 11.73 7.19
C ARG A 434 21.73 11.00 5.86
N ASN A 435 20.82 10.02 5.79
CA ASN A 435 20.77 9.05 4.68
C ASN A 435 19.40 8.94 4.01
N PHE A 436 18.48 9.89 4.21
CA PHE A 436 17.20 9.86 3.53
C PHE A 436 17.38 10.05 2.01
N THR A 437 16.66 9.22 1.27
CA THR A 437 16.44 9.40 -0.15
C THR A 437 15.56 10.62 -0.40
N HIS A 438 15.46 11.07 -1.66
CA HIS A 438 14.60 12.19 -2.02
C HIS A 438 13.13 11.96 -1.61
N ILE A 439 12.61 10.75 -1.81
CA ILE A 439 11.25 10.37 -1.43
C ILE A 439 11.07 10.42 0.09
N GLU A 440 12.03 9.90 0.86
CA GLU A 440 11.95 9.92 2.33
C GLU A 440 12.00 11.34 2.87
N HIS A 441 12.76 12.24 2.24
CA HIS A 441 12.73 13.67 2.57
C HIS A 441 11.34 14.28 2.32
N GLN A 442 10.70 14.01 1.18
CA GLN A 442 9.34 14.49 0.90
C GLN A 442 8.33 13.95 1.92
N LEU A 443 8.43 12.66 2.28
CA LEU A 443 7.57 12.07 3.32
C LEU A 443 7.79 12.74 4.69
N MET A 444 9.02 13.07 5.06
CA MET A 444 9.30 13.78 6.31
C MET A 444 8.82 15.23 6.31
N GLU A 445 8.79 15.90 5.15
CA GLU A 445 8.15 17.21 5.02
C GLU A 445 6.65 17.11 5.30
N ILE A 446 5.99 16.07 4.78
CA ILE A 446 4.57 15.79 5.07
C ILE A 446 4.35 15.49 6.56
N VAL A 447 5.22 14.70 7.20
CA VAL A 447 5.18 14.45 8.66
C VAL A 447 5.18 15.78 9.42
N ALA A 448 6.03 16.73 9.03
CA ALA A 448 6.11 18.04 9.68
C ALA A 448 4.85 18.91 9.48
N LEU A 449 4.07 18.67 8.42
CA LEU A 449 2.75 19.30 8.22
C LEU A 449 1.67 18.67 9.10
N CYS A 450 1.75 17.35 9.33
CA CYS A 450 0.83 16.62 10.21
C CYS A 450 1.09 16.92 11.70
N HIS A 451 2.34 17.14 12.09
CA HIS A 451 2.76 17.37 13.49
C HIS A 451 2.77 18.85 13.91
N LYS A 452 1.94 19.70 13.29
CA LYS A 452 1.77 21.07 13.79
C LYS A 452 1.09 21.03 15.17
N PRO A 453 1.63 21.74 16.19
CA PRO A 453 1.07 21.67 17.54
C PRO A 453 -0.38 22.18 17.61
N VAL A 454 -0.68 23.24 16.86
CA VAL A 454 -2.02 23.82 16.74
C VAL A 454 -2.82 22.98 15.73
N PRO A 455 -3.98 22.42 16.12
CA PRO A 455 -4.78 21.55 15.26
C PRO A 455 -5.13 22.19 13.90
N GLU A 456 -5.48 23.47 13.90
CA GLU A 456 -5.89 24.22 12.71
C GLU A 456 -4.73 24.51 11.75
N ASP A 457 -3.48 24.44 12.23
CA ASP A 457 -2.30 24.62 11.39
C ASP A 457 -1.89 23.32 10.69
N ARG A 458 -2.46 22.17 11.07
CA ARG A 458 -2.15 20.86 10.45
C ARG A 458 -2.71 20.82 9.03
N ALA A 459 -1.96 20.21 8.12
CA ALA A 459 -2.48 19.95 6.78
C ALA A 459 -3.69 19.01 6.85
N SER A 460 -4.75 19.32 6.09
CA SER A 460 -5.85 18.37 5.89
C SER A 460 -5.36 17.17 5.08
N ILE A 461 -6.09 16.06 5.16
CA ILE A 461 -5.73 14.85 4.40
C ILE A 461 -5.68 15.10 2.89
N PHE A 462 -6.47 16.04 2.37
CA PHE A 462 -6.49 16.38 0.95
C PHE A 462 -5.19 17.07 0.49
N VAL A 463 -4.65 17.96 1.33
CA VAL A 463 -3.35 18.60 1.07
C VAL A 463 -2.23 17.56 1.12
N VAL A 464 -2.29 16.64 2.08
CA VAL A 464 -1.34 15.53 2.19
C VAL A 464 -1.43 14.61 0.97
N LEU A 465 -2.64 14.25 0.54
CA LEU A 465 -2.88 13.38 -0.61
C LEU A 465 -2.38 14.01 -1.91
N GLU A 466 -2.56 15.32 -2.10
CA GLU A 466 -1.98 16.05 -3.24
C GLU A 466 -0.46 15.93 -3.26
N GLN A 467 0.22 16.22 -2.14
CA GLN A 467 1.68 16.13 -2.05
C GLN A 467 2.19 14.71 -2.29
N LEU A 468 1.50 13.69 -1.79
CA LEU A 468 1.85 12.29 -2.04
C LEU A 468 1.68 11.91 -3.51
N ARG A 469 0.64 12.41 -4.19
CA ARG A 469 0.41 12.18 -5.62
C ARG A 469 1.45 12.89 -6.48
N ASP A 470 1.82 14.11 -6.13
CA ASP A 470 2.88 14.84 -6.82
C ASP A 470 4.22 14.11 -6.66
N ALA A 471 4.56 13.68 -5.44
CA ALA A 471 5.76 12.87 -5.19
C ALA A 471 5.74 11.55 -5.98
N TRP A 472 4.58 10.89 -6.08
CA TRP A 472 4.43 9.65 -6.86
C TRP A 472 4.67 9.89 -8.35
N LYS A 473 4.10 10.97 -8.89
CA LYS A 473 4.28 11.37 -10.28
C LYS A 473 5.74 11.69 -10.58
N ASP A 474 6.41 12.46 -9.72
CA ASP A 474 7.84 12.78 -9.85
C ASP A 474 8.70 11.50 -9.84
N TYR A 475 8.37 10.52 -8.99
CA TYR A 475 9.01 9.22 -8.98
C TYR A 475 8.81 8.47 -10.31
N GLU A 476 7.59 8.42 -10.84
CA GLU A 476 7.30 7.75 -12.11
C GLU A 476 8.05 8.39 -13.28
N GLU A 477 8.05 9.72 -13.37
CA GLU A 477 8.75 10.47 -14.43
C GLU A 477 10.27 10.27 -14.35
N THR A 478 10.83 10.28 -13.14
CA THR A 478 12.26 10.04 -12.91
C THR A 478 12.63 8.59 -13.29
N THR A 479 11.81 7.62 -12.89
CA THR A 479 12.03 6.20 -13.17
C THR A 479 11.95 5.93 -14.67
N LYS A 480 10.94 6.47 -15.35
CA LYS A 480 10.81 6.42 -16.81
C LYS A 480 12.04 7.00 -17.51
N SER A 481 12.52 8.15 -17.06
CA SER A 481 13.71 8.79 -17.62
C SER A 481 14.98 7.95 -17.44
N ILE A 482 15.16 7.32 -16.27
CA ILE A 482 16.29 6.43 -16.00
C ILE A 482 16.21 5.17 -16.86
N LEU A 483 15.03 4.56 -16.97
CA LEU A 483 14.81 3.37 -17.80
C LEU A 483 15.08 3.67 -19.28
N LEU A 484 14.60 4.81 -19.78
CA LEU A 484 14.87 5.25 -21.14
C LEU A 484 16.37 5.48 -21.38
N ALA A 485 17.06 6.14 -20.45
CA ALA A 485 18.51 6.33 -20.54
C ALA A 485 19.27 4.99 -20.51
N ALA A 486 18.86 4.05 -19.66
CA ALA A 486 19.45 2.71 -19.58
C ALA A 486 19.24 1.93 -20.89
N LEU A 487 18.05 2.02 -21.50
CA LEU A 487 17.74 1.43 -22.80
C LEU A 487 18.61 2.02 -23.92
N VAL A 488 18.78 3.35 -23.94
CA VAL A 488 19.65 4.02 -24.92
C VAL A 488 21.10 3.58 -24.77
N ILE A 489 21.61 3.52 -23.54
CA ILE A 489 22.98 3.06 -23.26
C ILE A 489 23.16 1.59 -23.67
N ALA A 490 22.19 0.72 -23.34
CA ALA A 490 22.22 -0.68 -23.73
C ALA A 490 22.23 -0.84 -25.25
N SER A 491 21.38 -0.09 -25.96
CA SER A 491 21.35 -0.08 -27.44
C SER A 491 22.67 0.40 -28.05
N GLN A 492 23.24 1.51 -27.55
CA GLN A 492 24.54 2.01 -28.02
C GLN A 492 25.68 1.02 -27.72
N THR A 493 25.65 0.37 -26.56
CA THR A 493 26.65 -0.64 -26.19
C THR A 493 26.55 -1.86 -27.11
N ALA A 494 25.34 -2.34 -27.39
CA ALA A 494 25.10 -3.41 -28.36
C ALA A 494 25.61 -3.03 -29.76
N MET A 495 25.38 -1.81 -30.23
CA MET A 495 25.92 -1.33 -31.50
C MET A 495 27.46 -1.34 -31.51
N ILE A 496 28.10 -0.82 -30.47
CA ILE A 496 29.57 -0.76 -30.39
C ILE A 496 30.17 -2.18 -30.38
N LEU A 497 29.58 -3.10 -29.62
CA LEU A 497 30.00 -4.50 -29.58
C LEU A 497 29.82 -5.19 -30.96
N SER A 498 28.73 -4.88 -31.67
CA SER A 498 28.53 -5.37 -33.04
C SER A 498 29.53 -4.77 -34.03
N ALA A 499 30.02 -3.54 -33.80
CA ALA A 499 30.95 -2.88 -34.72
C ALA A 499 32.40 -3.39 -34.59
N GLU A 500 32.81 -3.91 -33.43
CA GLU A 500 34.16 -4.48 -33.24
C GLU A 500 34.31 -5.90 -33.84
N GLN A 501 33.21 -6.62 -34.03
CA GLN A 501 33.15 -7.83 -34.86
C GLN A 501 32.55 -7.46 -36.20
N ARG A 502 33.33 -7.07 -37.23
CA ARG A 502 32.82 -6.69 -38.57
C ARG A 502 31.59 -7.53 -38.97
N PRO A 503 30.36 -7.03 -38.79
CA PRO A 503 29.18 -7.85 -38.96
C PRO A 503 28.81 -7.82 -40.44
N ALA A 504 28.24 -8.91 -40.96
CA ALA A 504 27.75 -8.95 -42.33
C ALA A 504 26.64 -7.91 -42.63
N CYS A 505 26.10 -7.24 -41.60
CA CYS A 505 24.89 -6.41 -41.63
C CYS A 505 25.12 -4.89 -41.62
N THR A 506 26.29 -4.42 -42.07
CA THR A 506 26.64 -2.98 -42.00
C THR A 506 25.74 -2.10 -42.86
N ASP A 507 25.34 -2.56 -44.04
CA ASP A 507 24.46 -1.81 -44.94
C ASP A 507 23.03 -1.69 -44.37
N GLU A 508 22.52 -2.73 -43.73
CA GLU A 508 21.19 -2.73 -43.08
C GLU A 508 21.18 -1.84 -41.82
N ALA A 509 22.27 -1.87 -41.05
CA ALA A 509 22.44 -0.99 -39.89
C ALA A 509 22.41 0.49 -40.31
N ASP A 510 23.13 0.87 -41.37
CA ASP A 510 23.18 2.24 -41.87
C ASP A 510 21.80 2.72 -42.38
N LYS A 511 21.03 1.85 -43.04
CA LYS A 511 19.65 2.15 -43.46
C LYS A 511 18.72 2.34 -42.27
N TYR A 512 18.82 1.48 -41.27
CA TYR A 512 18.04 1.59 -40.03
C TYR A 512 18.36 2.90 -39.30
N HIS A 513 19.65 3.22 -39.12
CA HIS A 513 20.08 4.46 -38.49
C HIS A 513 19.60 5.70 -39.25
N ALA A 514 19.77 5.73 -40.57
CA ALA A 514 19.26 6.82 -41.39
C ALA A 514 17.74 6.96 -41.28
N CYS A 515 16.99 5.86 -41.14
CA CYS A 515 15.54 5.95 -40.95
C CYS A 515 15.17 6.52 -39.59
N VAL A 516 15.78 6.01 -38.51
CA VAL A 516 15.52 6.48 -37.13
C VAL A 516 15.89 7.94 -36.96
N GLU A 517 17.04 8.38 -37.48
CA GLU A 517 17.46 9.78 -37.40
C GLU A 517 16.48 10.72 -38.14
N ASN A 518 15.96 10.30 -39.30
CA ASN A 518 15.02 11.11 -40.08
C ASN A 518 13.60 11.14 -39.49
N HIS A 519 13.25 10.20 -38.62
CA HIS A 519 11.89 10.05 -38.06
C HIS A 519 11.84 10.03 -36.54
N LEU A 520 12.92 10.48 -35.87
CA LEU A 520 13.06 10.40 -34.41
C LEU A 520 11.86 11.01 -33.67
N ALA A 521 11.37 12.17 -34.11
CA ALA A 521 10.21 12.83 -33.52
C ALA A 521 8.90 12.01 -33.63
N LEU A 522 8.74 11.22 -34.69
CA LEU A 522 7.57 10.35 -34.88
C LEU A 522 7.69 9.07 -34.04
N CYS A 523 8.92 8.54 -33.87
CA CYS A 523 9.17 7.40 -33.00
C CYS A 523 9.01 7.76 -31.50
N GLU A 524 9.31 9.01 -31.11
CA GLU A 524 9.14 9.49 -29.74
C GLU A 524 7.65 9.65 -29.35
N GLU A 525 6.79 10.08 -30.28
CA GLU A 525 5.36 10.29 -30.03
C GLU A 525 4.53 8.99 -30.09
N GLY A 526 5.05 7.93 -30.72
CA GLY A 526 4.32 6.69 -31.02
C GLY A 526 4.45 5.55 -30.00
N CYS A 527 5.38 5.61 -29.03
CA CYS A 527 5.55 4.55 -28.04
C CYS A 527 4.35 4.50 -27.07
N PRO A 528 3.56 3.41 -27.03
CA PRO A 528 2.57 3.24 -25.98
C PRO A 528 3.28 3.11 -24.62
N THR A 529 2.88 3.93 -23.65
CA THR A 529 3.46 3.92 -22.30
C THR A 529 2.98 2.75 -21.43
N GLU A 530 2.08 1.91 -21.93
CA GLU A 530 1.35 0.91 -21.12
C GLU A 530 1.27 -0.51 -21.74
N GLY A 531 1.99 -0.81 -22.82
CA GLY A 531 2.07 -2.17 -23.38
C GLY A 531 3.28 -2.95 -22.84
N ALA A 532 3.06 -4.00 -22.05
CA ALA A 532 4.14 -4.88 -21.59
C ALA A 532 4.44 -5.94 -22.66
N VAL A 533 5.66 -5.93 -23.21
CA VAL A 533 6.12 -6.98 -24.12
C VAL A 533 6.41 -8.25 -23.31
N SER A 534 5.63 -9.31 -23.56
CA SER A 534 5.86 -10.63 -22.99
C SER A 534 7.05 -11.31 -23.68
N VAL A 535 8.09 -11.64 -22.90
CA VAL A 535 9.20 -12.50 -23.35
C VAL A 535 9.03 -13.83 -22.60
N ALA A 536 8.83 -14.92 -23.32
CA ALA A 536 8.72 -16.25 -22.72
C ALA A 536 10.03 -16.67 -22.03
N GLU A 537 9.96 -17.55 -21.04
CA GLU A 537 11.12 -18.07 -20.27
C GLU A 537 12.24 -18.61 -21.18
N LEU A 538 13.48 -18.20 -20.90
CA LEU A 538 14.65 -18.49 -21.75
C LEU A 538 15.73 -19.27 -20.99
N ASP A 539 16.28 -20.29 -21.63
CA ASP A 539 17.58 -20.89 -21.29
C ASP A 539 18.72 -20.04 -21.87
N THR A 540 19.98 -20.31 -21.50
CA THR A 540 21.12 -19.40 -21.76
C THR A 540 21.46 -19.15 -23.23
N GLU A 541 21.12 -20.05 -24.16
CA GLU A 541 21.24 -19.80 -25.62
C GLU A 541 20.06 -19.00 -26.18
N ASP A 542 18.88 -19.08 -25.56
CA ASP A 542 17.67 -18.35 -25.98
C ASP A 542 17.67 -16.89 -25.49
N LEU A 543 18.49 -16.57 -24.49
CA LEU A 543 18.60 -15.23 -23.89
C LEU A 543 18.96 -14.15 -24.91
N VAL A 544 19.88 -14.45 -25.83
CA VAL A 544 20.30 -13.52 -26.88
C VAL A 544 19.17 -13.29 -27.89
N CYS A 545 18.50 -14.36 -28.32
CA CYS A 545 17.33 -14.26 -29.20
C CYS A 545 16.16 -13.54 -28.51
N GLY A 546 15.95 -13.73 -27.21
CA GLY A 546 14.91 -13.04 -26.44
C GLY A 546 15.21 -11.57 -26.22
N VAL A 547 16.47 -11.18 -25.99
CA VAL A 547 16.88 -9.77 -25.96
C VAL A 547 16.68 -9.14 -27.34
N LEU A 548 17.08 -9.81 -28.42
CA LEU A 548 16.82 -9.33 -29.78
C LEU A 548 15.32 -9.19 -30.07
N ASN A 549 14.50 -10.16 -29.68
CA ASN A 549 13.04 -10.08 -29.84
C ASN A 549 12.45 -8.93 -29.04
N GLY A 550 12.88 -8.74 -27.80
CA GLY A 550 12.47 -7.59 -26.98
C GLY A 550 12.85 -6.26 -27.62
N MET A 551 14.09 -6.12 -28.12
CA MET A 551 14.53 -4.92 -28.83
C MET A 551 13.76 -4.72 -30.14
N PHE A 552 13.52 -5.79 -30.90
CA PHE A 552 12.74 -5.76 -32.14
C PHE A 552 11.30 -5.31 -31.88
N CYS A 553 10.63 -5.83 -30.84
CA CYS A 553 9.25 -5.44 -30.52
C CYS A 553 9.15 -4.01 -30.01
N VAL A 554 10.07 -3.56 -29.16
CA VAL A 554 10.10 -2.17 -28.70
C VAL A 554 10.26 -1.22 -29.90
N VAL A 555 11.18 -1.51 -30.81
CA VAL A 555 11.41 -0.67 -32.00
C VAL A 555 10.22 -0.74 -32.96
N HIS A 556 9.65 -1.93 -33.19
CA HIS A 556 8.50 -2.14 -34.06
C HIS A 556 7.28 -1.35 -33.58
N TYR A 557 6.97 -1.39 -32.28
CA TYR A 557 5.85 -0.68 -31.68
C TYR A 557 6.08 0.84 -31.63
N CYS A 558 7.28 1.27 -31.22
CA CYS A 558 7.58 2.69 -31.03
C CYS A 558 7.64 3.47 -32.35
N CYS A 559 8.15 2.87 -33.43
CA CYS A 559 8.31 3.58 -34.71
C CYS A 559 7.12 3.41 -35.68
N GLN A 560 5.97 2.89 -35.22
CA GLN A 560 4.68 2.76 -35.94
C GLN A 560 4.80 2.74 -37.47
N ARG A 561 5.23 1.62 -38.06
CA ARG A 561 5.29 1.42 -39.53
C ARG A 561 6.26 2.32 -40.33
N THR A 562 6.89 3.31 -39.70
CA THR A 562 7.67 4.35 -40.40
C THR A 562 9.06 3.85 -40.79
N CYS A 563 9.68 3.03 -39.93
CA CYS A 563 10.97 2.39 -40.18
C CYS A 563 10.89 0.86 -40.17
N THR A 564 9.70 0.28 -40.21
CA THR A 564 9.51 -1.16 -40.01
C THR A 564 10.29 -2.02 -41.02
N ARG A 565 10.43 -1.56 -42.26
CA ARG A 565 11.21 -2.29 -43.27
C ARG A 565 12.69 -2.30 -42.92
N GLU A 566 13.27 -1.13 -42.64
CA GLU A 566 14.69 -0.98 -42.32
C GLU A 566 15.03 -1.65 -40.99
N THR A 567 14.12 -1.59 -40.02
CA THR A 567 14.19 -2.36 -38.77
C THR A 567 14.15 -3.86 -39.04
N MET A 568 13.19 -4.35 -39.83
CA MET A 568 13.12 -5.77 -40.17
C MET A 568 14.39 -6.25 -40.90
N GLU A 569 14.85 -5.52 -41.93
CA GLU A 569 16.06 -5.87 -42.67
C GLU A 569 17.29 -5.95 -41.74
N TYR A 570 17.43 -5.00 -40.80
CA TYR A 570 18.53 -4.99 -39.84
C TYR A 570 18.45 -6.14 -38.82
N PHE A 571 17.28 -6.35 -38.22
CA PHE A 571 17.11 -7.39 -37.20
C PHE A 571 17.09 -8.80 -37.80
N GLU A 572 16.55 -9.01 -39.01
CA GLU A 572 16.64 -10.28 -39.75
C GLU A 572 18.10 -10.61 -40.08
N CYS A 573 18.90 -9.61 -40.48
CA CYS A 573 20.32 -9.82 -40.73
C CYS A 573 21.07 -10.19 -39.43
N LEU A 574 20.80 -9.49 -38.31
CA LEU A 574 21.34 -9.84 -36.99
C LEU A 574 20.94 -11.26 -36.55
N ALA A 575 19.69 -11.65 -36.79
CA ALA A 575 19.18 -12.98 -36.47
C ALA A 575 19.84 -14.09 -37.32
N GLN A 576 20.12 -13.82 -38.60
CA GLN A 576 20.84 -14.73 -39.48
C GLN A 576 22.30 -14.94 -39.05
N GLU A 577 22.98 -13.89 -38.56
CA GLU A 577 24.34 -14.03 -38.02
C GLU A 577 24.37 -14.82 -36.71
N MET A 578 23.34 -14.69 -35.87
CA MET A 578 23.29 -15.32 -34.55
C MET A 578 22.68 -16.74 -34.52
N LYS A 579 22.90 -17.53 -35.59
CA LYS A 579 22.44 -18.92 -35.74
C LYS A 579 20.91 -19.11 -35.79
N GLY A 580 20.16 -18.14 -36.31
CA GLY A 580 18.77 -18.36 -36.74
C GLY A 580 17.71 -18.13 -35.66
N CYS A 581 17.77 -16.99 -34.96
CA CYS A 581 16.65 -16.55 -34.13
C CYS A 581 15.42 -16.27 -35.03
N ASP A 582 14.28 -16.91 -34.77
CA ASP A 582 13.02 -16.49 -35.39
C ASP A 582 12.47 -15.27 -34.63
N LEU A 583 12.49 -14.12 -35.30
CA LEU A 583 11.99 -12.88 -34.72
C LEU A 583 10.47 -12.81 -34.88
N VAL A 584 9.75 -12.82 -33.75
CA VAL A 584 8.28 -12.77 -33.73
C VAL A 584 7.84 -11.77 -32.68
N CYS A 585 7.18 -10.70 -33.13
CA CYS A 585 6.37 -9.85 -32.25
C CYS A 585 4.92 -10.25 -32.43
N ILE A 586 4.29 -10.68 -31.34
CA ILE A 586 2.87 -11.02 -31.33
C ILE A 586 2.11 -9.72 -31.10
N ASP A 587 1.18 -9.40 -32.01
CA ASP A 587 0.25 -8.28 -31.83
C ASP A 587 -0.77 -8.63 -30.72
N ASP A 588 -1.03 -7.67 -29.82
CA ASP A 588 -1.74 -7.84 -28.54
C ASP A 588 -3.23 -8.27 -28.60
N ASP A 589 -3.77 -8.63 -29.76
CA ASP A 589 -5.20 -8.96 -29.88
C ASP A 589 -5.59 -10.34 -29.28
N ASP A 590 -4.63 -11.20 -28.91
CA ASP A 590 -4.90 -12.59 -28.44
C ASP A 590 -4.35 -12.95 -27.03
N ALA A 591 -3.76 -12.03 -26.28
CA ALA A 591 -3.15 -12.33 -24.98
C ALA A 591 -4.13 -12.18 -23.79
N SER A 592 -5.03 -13.15 -23.60
CA SER A 592 -5.75 -13.28 -22.33
C SER A 592 -4.91 -14.06 -21.32
N SER A 593 -4.50 -13.41 -20.24
CA SER A 593 -3.77 -13.91 -19.05
C SER A 593 -2.22 -13.95 -19.15
N GLY A 594 -1.58 -12.92 -18.59
CA GLY A 594 -0.14 -12.90 -18.29
C GLY A 594 0.16 -11.96 -17.13
N GLU A 595 0.83 -12.45 -16.09
CA GLU A 595 1.31 -11.65 -14.96
C GLU A 595 2.46 -10.71 -15.35
N MET A 596 2.53 -9.54 -14.70
CA MET A 596 3.55 -8.50 -14.94
C MET A 596 4.95 -8.93 -14.45
N VAL A 597 5.93 -9.05 -15.37
CA VAL A 597 7.36 -9.36 -15.03
C VAL A 597 8.35 -8.33 -15.63
N GLY A 598 7.88 -7.18 -16.11
CA GLY A 598 8.67 -6.24 -16.94
C GLY A 598 9.97 -5.71 -16.31
N LEU A 599 10.00 -5.45 -14.99
CA LEU A 599 11.20 -4.91 -14.34
C LEU A 599 12.30 -5.97 -14.14
N SER A 600 11.91 -7.21 -13.84
CA SER A 600 12.83 -8.33 -13.63
C SER A 600 13.50 -8.77 -14.93
N MET A 601 12.74 -8.77 -16.04
CA MET A 601 13.26 -9.09 -17.37
C MET A 601 14.25 -8.05 -17.88
N LEU A 602 14.02 -6.76 -17.61
CA LEU A 602 14.95 -5.70 -18.01
C LEU A 602 16.27 -5.75 -17.23
N VAL A 603 16.22 -6.06 -15.94
CA VAL A 603 17.42 -6.27 -15.12
C VAL A 603 18.16 -7.52 -15.58
N LEU A 604 17.46 -8.61 -15.90
CA LEU A 604 18.08 -9.81 -16.47
C LEU A 604 18.71 -9.55 -17.83
N ALA A 605 18.07 -8.75 -18.71
CA ALA A 605 18.64 -8.34 -19.99
C ALA A 605 19.90 -7.47 -19.81
N LEU A 606 19.88 -6.52 -18.87
CA LEU A 606 21.07 -5.69 -18.55
C LEU A 606 22.20 -6.53 -17.94
N VAL A 607 21.89 -7.47 -17.06
CA VAL A 607 22.87 -8.41 -16.48
C VAL A 607 23.40 -9.35 -17.55
N ALA A 608 22.57 -9.82 -18.47
CA ALA A 608 22.99 -10.65 -19.61
C ALA A 608 23.94 -9.89 -20.53
N VAL A 609 23.58 -8.66 -20.91
CA VAL A 609 24.43 -7.79 -21.72
C VAL A 609 25.75 -7.54 -20.99
N LEU A 610 25.73 -7.19 -19.69
CA LEU A 610 26.94 -6.99 -18.89
C LEU A 610 27.80 -8.26 -18.78
N SER A 611 27.18 -9.42 -18.58
CA SER A 611 27.85 -10.71 -18.43
C SER A 611 28.51 -11.16 -19.74
N VAL A 612 27.80 -11.01 -20.87
CA VAL A 612 28.36 -11.23 -22.22
C VAL A 612 29.50 -10.25 -22.50
N THR A 613 29.36 -8.99 -22.09
CA THR A 613 30.42 -7.98 -22.24
C THR A 613 31.66 -8.37 -21.43
N MET A 614 31.50 -8.77 -20.16
CA MET A 614 32.64 -9.21 -19.33
C MET A 614 33.31 -10.47 -19.90
N HIS A 615 32.53 -11.43 -20.38
CA HIS A 615 33.06 -12.65 -20.98
C HIS A 615 33.85 -12.40 -22.28
N LEU A 616 33.36 -11.49 -23.14
CA LEU A 616 34.04 -11.11 -24.39
C LEU A 616 35.36 -10.35 -24.16
N TYR A 617 35.48 -9.61 -23.06
CA TYR A 617 36.71 -8.90 -22.70
C TYR A 617 37.60 -9.64 -21.70
N GLY A 618 37.25 -10.87 -21.30
CA GLY A 618 38.02 -11.69 -20.37
C GLY A 618 38.12 -11.14 -18.95
N LEU A 619 37.08 -10.39 -18.51
CA LEU A 619 36.95 -9.78 -17.18
C LEU A 619 36.16 -10.64 -16.20
#